data_AF-A0A1M6P7K6-F1
#
_entry.id   AF-A0A1M6P7K6-F1
#
_cell.length_a   1.000
_cell.length_b   1.000
_cell.length_c   1.000
_cell.angle_alpha   90.00
_cell.angle_beta   90.00
_cell.angle_gamma   90.00
#
_symmetry.space_group_name_H-M   'P 1'
#
loop_
_entity.id
_entity.type
_entity.pdbx_description
1 polymer ?
#
loop_
_entity_poly.entity_id
_entity_poly.type
_entity_poly.pdbx_seq_one_letter_code
_entity_poly.pdbx_strand_id
1 'polypeptide(L)' 'MCPACKHRMGLARISPGKRGFEQRTFECSTCHRLETVSFPMDPMKTDALGWLAGDLKPPR' A
#
# COMPACT_ATOMS: atom_id res chain seq x y z
N MET A 1 -3.39 7.63 -13.01
CA MET A 1 -3.87 7.50 -14.40
C MET A 1 -2.97 6.52 -15.12
N CYS A 2 -3.49 5.75 -16.07
CA CYS A 2 -2.67 4.84 -16.87
C CYS A 2 -1.62 5.65 -17.64
N PRO A 3 -0.33 5.33 -17.55
CA PRO A 3 0.70 6.11 -18.22
C PRO A 3 0.57 6.04 -19.75
N ALA A 4 0.06 4.92 -20.29
CA ALA A 4 -0.09 4.67 -21.71
C ALA A 4 -1.30 5.41 -22.33
N CYS A 5 -2.50 5.19 -21.80
CA CYS A 5 -3.75 5.70 -22.41
C CYS A 5 -4.45 6.81 -21.62
N LYS A 6 -3.85 7.26 -20.50
CA LYS A 6 -4.39 8.29 -19.58
C LYS A 6 -5.74 7.98 -18.93
N HIS A 7 -6.35 6.82 -19.21
CA HIS A 7 -7.57 6.37 -18.54
C HIS A 7 -7.35 6.19 -17.02
N ARG A 8 -8.40 6.38 -16.22
CA ARG A 8 -8.34 6.12 -14.78
C ARG A 8 -8.19 4.61 -14.54
N MET A 9 -7.25 4.22 -13.68
CA MET A 9 -7.05 2.82 -13.33
C MET A 9 -7.89 2.45 -12.11
N GLY A 10 -8.41 1.23 -12.07
CA GLY A 10 -9.14 0.65 -10.94
C GLY A 10 -8.21 -0.18 -10.05
N LEU A 11 -8.54 -0.34 -8.77
CA LEU A 11 -7.80 -1.21 -7.87
C LEU A 11 -8.16 -2.68 -8.15
N ALA A 12 -7.16 -3.49 -8.51
CA ALA A 12 -7.35 -4.89 -8.87
C ALA A 12 -6.97 -5.84 -7.72
N ARG A 13 -5.92 -5.52 -6.95
CA ARG A 13 -5.42 -6.37 -5.86
C ARG A 13 -4.72 -5.57 -4.77
N ILE A 14 -4.85 -6.04 -3.53
CA ILE A 14 -4.01 -5.64 -2.40
C ILE A 14 -3.23 -6.87 -1.93
N SER A 15 -1.91 -6.73 -1.76
CA SER A 15 -1.01 -7.79 -1.29
C SER A 15 -0.16 -7.30 -0.11
N PRO A 16 0.24 -8.17 0.83
CA PRO A 16 1.21 -7.81 1.86
C PRO A 16 2.52 -7.29 1.25
N GLY A 17 3.03 -6.17 1.75
CA GLY A 17 4.31 -5.59 1.34
C GLY A 17 5.40 -5.82 2.39
N LYS A 18 6.39 -4.93 2.39
CA LYS A 18 7.36 -4.83 3.49
C LYS A 18 6.65 -4.43 4.79
N ARG A 19 7.27 -4.66 5.95
CA ARG A 19 6.69 -4.27 7.25
C ARG A 19 6.26 -2.80 7.25
N GLY A 20 4.99 -2.55 7.59
CA GLY A 20 4.39 -1.22 7.57
C GLY A 20 3.89 -0.74 6.21
N PHE A 21 3.95 -1.58 5.16
CA PHE A 21 3.48 -1.26 3.82
C PHE A 21 2.65 -2.39 3.21
N GLU A 22 1.67 -2.02 2.40
CA GLU A 22 0.95 -2.93 1.51
C GLU A 22 1.24 -2.56 0.06
N GLN A 23 1.11 -3.53 -0.84
CA GLN A 23 1.20 -3.30 -2.27
C GLN A 23 -0.20 -3.28 -2.86
N ARG A 24 -0.52 -2.22 -3.61
CA ARG A 24 -1.76 -2.10 -4.35
C ARG A 24 -1.47 -2.17 -5.84
N THR A 25 -2.09 -3.12 -6.52
CA THR A 25 -2.03 -3.27 -7.97
C THR A 25 -3.28 -2.65 -8.58
N PHE A 26 -3.07 -1.77 -9.54
CA PHE A 26 -4.12 -1.11 -10.30
C PHE A 26 -4.12 -1.65 -11.73
N GLU A 27 -5.30 -1.85 -12.29
CA GLU A 27 -5.50 -2.27 -13.67
C GLU A 27 -6.21 -1.17 -14.48
N CYS A 28 -5.73 -0.94 -15.70
CA CYS A 28 -6.46 -0.13 -16.66
C CYS A 28 -7.49 -0.98 -17.41
N SER A 29 -8.77 -0.63 -17.32
CA SER A 29 -9.86 -1.32 -18.04
C SER A 29 -9.78 -1.20 -19.56
N THR A 30 -9.02 -0.24 -20.09
CA THR A 30 -8.92 0.00 -21.54
C THR A 30 -7.77 -0.79 -22.19
N CYS A 31 -6.61 -0.87 -21.54
CA CYS A 31 -5.42 -1.48 -22.13
C CYS A 31 -4.81 -2.61 -21.28
N HIS A 32 -5.47 -2.98 -20.18
CA HIS A 32 -5.07 -4.06 -19.27
C HIS A 32 -3.68 -3.93 -18.65
N ARG A 33 -3.06 -2.76 -18.75
CA ARG A 33 -1.80 -2.47 -18.06
C ARG A 33 -2.01 -2.53 -16.55
N LEU A 34 -1.08 -3.19 -15.87
CA LEU A 34 -0.98 -3.24 -14.42
C LEU A 34 0.08 -2.27 -13.92
N GLU A 35 -0.23 -1.58 -12.82
CA GLU A 35 0.71 -0.72 -12.09
C GLU A 35 0.65 -1.10 -10.61
N THR A 36 1.79 -1.40 -9.99
CA THR A 36 1.85 -1.76 -8.57
C THR A 36 2.57 -0.68 -7.79
N VAL A 37 1.94 -0.21 -6.72
CA VAL A 37 2.44 0.88 -5.88
C VAL A 37 2.42 0.46 -4.41
N SER A 38 3.45 0.83 -3.66
CA SER A 38 3.52 0.58 -2.22
C SER A 38 2.81 1.71 -1.46
N PHE A 39 1.92 1.34 -0.56
CA PHE A 39 1.21 2.26 0.33
C PHE A 39 1.63 2.00 1.78
N PRO A 40 1.90 3.05 2.57
CA PRO A 40 2.07 2.87 4.00
C PRO A 40 0.75 2.38 4.59
N MET A 41 0.83 1.33 5.41
CA MET A 41 -0.30 0.87 6.21
C MET A 41 -0.47 1.81 7.40
N ASP A 42 -1.73 2.04 7.79
CA ASP A 42 -2.03 2.77 9.02
C ASP A 42 -1.42 2.04 10.22
N PRO A 43 -0.49 2.67 10.97
CA PRO A 43 0.15 2.04 12.12
C PRO A 43 -0.87 1.47 13.11
N MET A 44 -2.03 2.11 13.27
CA MET A 44 -3.11 1.69 14.17
C MET A 44 -3.80 0.38 13.72
N LYS A 45 -3.69 0.05 12.42
CA LYS A 45 -4.25 -1.17 11.82
C LYS A 45 -3.23 -2.26 11.58
N THR A 46 -1.95 -1.96 11.81
CA THR A 46 -0.87 -2.96 11.76
C THR A 46 -0.69 -3.61 13.12
N ASP A 47 0.03 -4.74 13.16
CA ASP A 47 0.48 -5.41 14.39
C ASP A 47 1.53 -4.58 15.18
N ALA A 48 1.45 -3.25 15.08
CA ALA A 48 2.22 -2.29 15.86
C ALA A 48 1.58 -2.09 17.25
N LEU A 49 1.10 -3.16 17.88
CA LEU A 49 0.52 -3.14 19.22
C LEU A 49 1.47 -2.49 20.24
N GLY A 50 2.79 -2.66 20.08
CA GLY A 50 3.80 -2.01 20.95
C GLY A 50 3.82 -0.48 20.86
N TRP A 51 3.42 0.12 19.73
CA TRP A 51 3.26 1.57 19.64
C TRP A 51 2.03 2.04 20.41
N LEU A 52 0.94 1.28 20.34
CA LEU A 52 -0.30 1.54 21.07
C LEU A 52 -0.15 1.32 22.58
N ALA A 53 0.69 0.36 22.97
CA ALA A 53 0.96 0.01 24.36
C ALA A 53 1.94 0.98 25.06
N GLY A 54 2.50 1.95 24.35
CA GLY A 54 3.48 2.88 24.93
C GLY A 54 4.88 2.28 25.14
N ASP A 55 5.21 1.17 24.47
CA ASP A 55 6.50 0.47 24.59
C ASP A 55 7.63 1.14 23.78
N LEU A 56 7.42 2.37 23.29
CA LEU A 56 8.44 3.10 22.54
C LEU A 56 9.58 3.52 23.47
N LYS A 57 10.74 2.88 23.29
CA LYS A 57 11.97 3.29 23.98
C LYS A 57 12.66 4.42 23.20
N PRO A 58 13.19 5.44 23.88
CA PRO A 58 13.97 6.48 23.21
C PRO A 58 15.24 5.88 22.58
N PRO A 59 15.73 6.45 21.45
CA PRO A 59 17.01 6.07 20.86
C PRO A 59 18.15 6.28 21.87
N ARG A 60 19.14 5.39 21.89
CA ARG A 60 20.39 5.56 22.63
C ARG A 60 21.40 6.37 21.82
#